data_AF-A0A538TYN8-F1
#
_entry.id   AF-A0A538TYN8-F1
#
_cell.length_a   1.000
_cell.length_b   1.000
_cell.length_c   1.000
_cell.angle_alpha   90.00
_cell.angle_beta   90.00
_cell.angle_gamma   90.00
#
_symmetry.space_group_name_H-M   'P 1'
#
loop_
_entity.id
_entity.type
_entity.pdbx_description
1 polymer ?
#
loop_
_entity_poly.entity_id
_entity_poly.type
_entity_poly.pdbx_seq_one_letter_code
_entity_poly.pdbx_strand_id
1 'polypeptide(L)' 'RCVRVREGGRVLQTIDLDRGCFACMLGGVDRSTLFVVAAEWRGPASMADGQRTGQVLTLEAPAPGAGWP' A
#
# COMPACT_ATOMS: atom_id res chain seq x y z
N ARG A 1 -0.82 6.93 -2.15
CA ARG A 1 0.44 7.00 -1.37
C ARG A 1 0.44 5.97 -0.24
N CYS A 2 1.53 5.22 -0.10
CA CYS A 2 1.84 4.36 1.05
C CYS A 2 3.08 4.94 1.78
N VAL A 3 3.15 4.83 3.10
CA VAL A 3 4.28 5.39 3.88
C VAL A 3 4.85 4.37 4.85
N ARG A 4 6.19 4.35 4.94
CA ARG A 4 6.91 3.67 6.01
C ARG A 4 7.21 4.69 7.10
N VAL A 5 6.69 4.45 8.29
CA VAL A 5 6.90 5.30 9.46
C VAL A 5 7.69 4.55 10.50
N ARG A 6 8.57 5.25 11.21
CA ARG A 6 9.16 4.73 12.46
C ARG A 6 8.35 5.19 13.67
N GLU A 7 8.61 4.55 14.79
CA GLU A 7 8.15 5.03 16.10
C GLU A 7 8.44 6.54 16.28
N GLY A 8 7.46 7.25 16.83
CA GLY A 8 7.46 8.72 16.90
C GLY A 8 6.92 9.42 15.65
N GLY A 9 6.42 8.67 14.65
CA GLY A 9 5.68 9.22 13.50
C GLY A 9 6.55 9.75 12.36
N ARG A 10 7.89 9.65 12.46
CA ARG A 10 8.78 10.09 11.38
C ARG A 10 8.61 9.20 10.14
N VAL A 11 8.27 9.81 9.01
CA VAL A 11 8.23 9.14 7.71
C VAL A 11 9.65 8.86 7.24
N LEU A 12 9.95 7.59 6.99
CA LEU A 12 11.23 7.12 6.47
C LEU A 12 11.22 6.95 4.95
N GLN A 13 10.07 6.61 4.39
CA GLN A 13 9.89 6.42 2.96
C GLN A 13 8.45 6.73 2.57
N THR A 14 8.29 7.33 1.41
CA THR A 14 6.99 7.51 0.75
C THR A 14 7.03 6.75 -0.57
N ILE A 15 6.01 5.94 -0.81
CA ILE A 15 5.78 5.25 -2.07
C ILE A 15 4.60 5.94 -2.74
N ASP A 16 4.91 6.64 -3.82
CA ASP A 16 3.92 7.28 -4.67
C ASP A 16 3.39 6.26 -5.68
N LEU A 17 2.08 6.30 -5.86
CA LEU A 17 1.33 5.40 -6.72
C LEU A 17 0.50 6.27 -7.65
N ASP A 18 0.28 5.79 -8.86
CA ASP A 18 -0.57 6.43 -9.88
C ASP A 18 -2.06 6.44 -9.51
N ARG A 19 -2.42 5.87 -8.36
CA ARG A 19 -3.79 5.58 -7.94
C ARG A 19 -3.97 5.67 -6.42
N GLY A 20 -5.22 5.58 -5.96
CA GLY A 20 -5.56 5.52 -4.54
C GLY A 20 -4.97 4.27 -3.88
N CYS A 21 -4.39 4.43 -2.69
CA CYS A 21 -3.85 3.35 -1.86
C CYS A 21 -4.75 3.16 -0.65
N PHE A 22 -5.37 2.00 -0.52
CA PHE A 22 -6.42 1.76 0.48
C PHE A 22 -5.94 0.88 1.64
N ALA A 23 -5.00 -0.03 1.38
CA ALA A 23 -4.38 -0.88 2.39
C ALA A 23 -2.98 -1.33 1.95
N CYS A 24 -2.14 -1.67 2.92
CA CYS A 24 -0.84 -2.28 2.65
C CYS A 24 -0.42 -3.23 3.79
N MET A 25 0.34 -4.27 3.45
CA MET A 25 0.91 -5.21 4.44
C MET A 25 2.26 -5.77 3.96
N LEU A 26 3.12 -6.15 4.89
CA LEU A 26 4.33 -6.91 4.59
C LEU A 26 4.05 -8.42 4.62
N GLY A 27 4.56 -9.15 3.64
CA GLY A 27 4.38 -10.60 3.50
C GLY A 27 5.42 -11.21 2.54
N GLY A 28 5.06 -12.35 1.94
CA GLY A 28 5.99 -13.14 1.12
C GLY A 28 6.84 -14.08 1.98
N VAL A 29 7.62 -14.95 1.31
CA VAL A 29 8.44 -15.99 1.96
C VAL A 29 9.42 -15.38 2.97
N ASP A 30 10.11 -14.31 2.57
CA ASP A 30 11.09 -13.62 3.41
C ASP A 30 10.49 -12.44 4.18
N ARG A 31 9.16 -12.26 4.11
CA ARG A 31 8.42 -11.15 4.74
C ARG A 31 8.85 -9.75 4.29
N SER A 32 9.63 -9.63 3.23
CA SER A 32 10.15 -8.39 2.67
C SER A 32 9.35 -7.90 1.46
N THR A 33 8.21 -8.52 1.11
CA THR A 33 7.36 -8.01 0.04
C THR A 33 6.27 -7.12 0.62
N LEU A 34 6.20 -5.87 0.17
CA LEU A 34 5.09 -4.97 0.43
C LEU A 34 3.97 -5.22 -0.57
N PHE A 35 2.82 -5.66 -0.08
CA PHE A 35 1.58 -5.75 -0.84
C PHE A 35 0.76 -4.47 -0.65
N VAL A 36 0.20 -3.93 -1.73
CA VAL A 36 -0.64 -2.73 -1.70
C VAL A 36 -1.95 -2.97 -2.45
N VAL A 37 -3.09 -2.69 -1.81
CA VAL A 37 -4.40 -2.68 -2.46
C VAL A 37 -4.67 -1.27 -2.98
N ALA A 38 -4.87 -1.16 -4.29
CA ALA A 38 -4.88 0.12 -4.96
C ALA A 38 -5.91 0.18 -6.10
N ALA A 39 -6.56 1.33 -6.31
CA ALA A 39 -7.56 1.52 -7.38
C ALA A 39 -7.56 2.97 -7.86
N GLU A 40 -7.99 3.21 -9.10
CA GLU A 40 -8.19 4.59 -9.58
C GLU A 40 -9.14 5.33 -8.64
N TRP A 41 -8.73 6.51 -8.18
CA TRP A 41 -9.51 7.31 -7.23
C TRP A 41 -9.86 8.65 -7.87
N ARG A 42 -11.15 8.83 -8.18
CA ARG A 42 -11.72 10.06 -8.76
C ARG A 42 -12.55 10.86 -7.76
N GLY A 43 -12.40 10.55 -6.47
CA GLY A 43 -13.16 11.16 -5.39
C GLY A 43 -14.39 10.33 -4.96
N PRO A 44 -15.02 10.71 -3.84
CA PRO A 44 -16.08 9.91 -3.20
C PRO A 44 -17.35 9.79 -4.05
N ALA A 45 -17.66 10.80 -4.88
CA ALA A 45 -18.82 10.77 -5.76
C ALA A 45 -18.75 9.65 -6.81
N SER A 46 -17.54 9.22 -7.20
CA SER A 46 -17.29 8.19 -8.20
C SER A 46 -17.19 6.77 -7.65
N MET A 47 -17.43 6.57 -6.34
CA MET A 47 -17.32 5.23 -5.73
C MET A 47 -18.30 4.20 -6.32
N ALA A 48 -19.42 4.66 -6.89
CA ALA A 48 -20.47 3.82 -7.47
C ALA A 48 -20.39 3.69 -9.01
N ASP A 49 -19.37 4.26 -9.67
CA ASP A 49 -19.24 4.33 -11.13
C ASP A 49 -19.02 2.95 -11.81
N GLY A 50 -18.99 1.87 -11.03
CA GLY A 50 -19.02 0.47 -11.50
C GLY A 50 -17.73 -0.04 -12.15
N GLN A 51 -16.78 0.84 -12.47
CA GLN A 51 -15.48 0.47 -13.02
C GLN A 51 -14.64 -0.31 -12.00
N ARG A 52 -14.12 -1.47 -12.41
CA ARG A 52 -13.31 -2.34 -11.56
C ARG A 52 -11.82 -2.13 -11.87
N THR A 53 -11.22 -1.11 -11.25
CA THR A 53 -9.82 -0.72 -11.47
C THR A 53 -8.87 -1.20 -10.37
N GLY A 54 -9.38 -2.05 -9.46
CA GLY A 54 -8.63 -2.59 -8.32
C GLY A 54 -7.46 -3.46 -8.76
N GLN A 55 -6.32 -3.25 -8.11
CA GLN A 55 -5.07 -3.97 -8.33
C GLN A 55 -4.40 -4.27 -6.98
N VAL A 56 -3.67 -5.39 -6.94
CA VAL A 56 -2.68 -5.67 -5.90
C VAL A 56 -1.32 -5.44 -6.52
N LEU A 57 -0.58 -4.48 -5.95
CA LEU A 57 0.77 -4.15 -6.36
C LEU A 57 1.76 -4.74 -5.36
N THR A 58 2.94 -5.13 -5.84
CA THR A 58 4.03 -5.62 -5.00
C THR A 58 5.27 -4.75 -5.18
N LEU A 59 5.96 -4.50 -4.07
CA LEU A 59 7.25 -3.82 -4.05
C LEU A 59 8.18 -4.54 -3.06
N GLU A 60 9.47 -4.49 -3.31
CA GLU A 60 10.45 -4.90 -2.31
C GLU A 60 10.50 -3.88 -1.16
N ALA A 61 10.39 -4.38 0.07
CA ALA A 61 10.48 -3.60 1.29
C ALA A 61 11.94 -3.56 1.77
N PRO A 62 12.40 -2.42 2.32
CA PRO A 62 13.76 -2.26 2.81
C PRO A 62 14.05 -3.07 4.11
N ALA A 63 13.03 -3.71 4.70
CA ALA A 63 13.17 -4.58 5.87
C ALA A 63 11.96 -5.55 5.94
N PRO A 64 12.14 -6.76 6.49
CA PRO A 64 11.05 -7.70 6.68
C PRO A 64 10.05 -7.23 7.75
N GLY A 65 8.82 -7.73 7.67
CA GLY A 65 7.81 -7.51 8.71
C GLY A 65 8.18 -8.14 10.05
N ALA A 66 7.72 -7.53 11.14
CA ALA A 66 7.82 -8.09 12.50
C ALA A 66 6.50 -8.71 12.95
N GLY A 67 6.53 -9.66 13.90
CA GLY A 67 5.32 -10.27 14.48
C GLY A 67 4.51 -11.14 13.52
N TRP A 68 3.21 -11.31 13.76
CA TRP A 68 2.26 -11.93 12.83
C TRP A 68 1.37 -10.83 12.23
N PRO A 69 0.93 -10.94 10.95
CA PRO A 69 -0.21 -10.19 10.46
C PRO A 69 -1.50 -10.55 11.21
#